data_AF-A0AAD5VG52-F1
#
_entry.id   AF-A0AAD5VG52-F1
#
_cell.length_a   1.000
_cell.length_b   1.000
_cell.length_c   1.000
_cell.angle_alpha   90.00
_cell.angle_beta   90.00
_cell.angle_gamma   90.00
#
_symmetry.space_group_name_H-M   'P 1'
#
loop_
_entity.id
_entity.type
_entity.pdbx_description
1 polymer ?
#
loop_
_entity_poly.entity_id
_entity_poly.type
_entity_poly.pdbx_seq_one_letter_code
_entity_poly.pdbx_strand_id
1 'polypeptide(L)'
;MDWALDMLEGFSEKAKAKGKFIDKVQDWDCVGKILVISKRSGRKTLAQRIEEDWLHHILDREPYALTNALILAEGSPEFRVFHGKAYYYHLKANGVFNSRPLEKDVRLIHEITVLEANRLQSLNDVQKLRILQGFWSLSLLKIELAKVPGPKLPDNPACATHARDCVQAWREWWEDLFDAAEYHNNKPLEDPGDIIEAASKKASKPLKVPNPPCDASIRKEVQNMAETFWSGLADRFMIP
;
A
#
# COMPACT_ATOMS: atom_id res chain seq x y z
N MET A 1 8.23 32.95 5.06
CA MET A 1 8.27 31.48 5.15
C MET A 1 7.68 30.86 3.88
N ASP A 2 6.57 31.41 3.37
CA ASP A 2 5.90 30.94 2.14
C ASP A 2 6.78 30.86 0.90
N TRP A 3 7.60 31.88 0.62
CA TRP A 3 8.53 31.88 -0.53
C TRP A 3 9.45 30.65 -0.57
N ALA A 4 9.97 30.21 0.58
CA ALA A 4 10.88 29.06 0.63
C ALA A 4 10.15 27.75 0.32
N LEU A 5 8.91 27.60 0.79
CA LEU A 5 8.06 26.46 0.47
C LEU A 5 7.62 26.47 -0.99
N ASP A 6 7.34 27.66 -1.56
CA ASP A 6 7.01 27.80 -2.98
C ASP A 6 8.20 27.42 -3.88
N MET A 7 9.43 27.75 -3.46
CA MET A 7 10.65 27.29 -4.14
C MET A 7 10.82 25.78 -4.07
N LEU A 8 10.56 25.16 -2.91
CA LEU A 8 10.64 23.71 -2.72
C LEU A 8 9.54 22.99 -3.51
N GLU A 9 8.33 23.55 -3.58
CA GLU A 9 7.23 23.03 -4.39
C GLU A 9 7.58 23.08 -5.87
N GLY A 10 8.07 24.23 -6.37
CA GLY A 10 8.54 24.36 -7.75
C GLY A 10 9.74 23.47 -8.08
N PHE A 11 10.60 23.18 -7.11
CA PHE A 11 11.69 22.21 -7.26
C PHE A 11 11.17 20.77 -7.35
N SER A 12 10.29 20.39 -6.42
CA SER A 12 9.62 19.09 -6.40
C SER A 12 8.85 18.83 -7.71
N GLU A 13 8.20 19.85 -8.26
CA GLU A 13 7.52 19.79 -9.57
C GLU A 13 8.46 19.58 -10.75
N LYS A 14 9.68 20.12 -10.70
CA LYS A 14 10.68 19.93 -11.75
C LYS A 14 11.38 18.57 -11.61
N ALA A 15 11.50 18.08 -10.38
CA ALA A 15 11.98 16.76 -10.04
C ALA A 15 10.93 15.66 -10.28
N LYS A 16 10.20 15.69 -11.42
CA LYS A 16 9.08 14.79 -11.77
C LYS A 16 9.38 13.28 -11.72
N ALA A 17 10.62 12.88 -11.48
CA ALA A 17 11.00 11.48 -11.32
C ALA A 17 11.15 11.14 -9.84
N LYS A 18 10.55 10.02 -9.42
CA LYS A 18 10.69 9.42 -8.09
C LYS A 18 12.18 9.29 -7.72
N GLY A 19 12.51 9.53 -6.46
CA GLY A 19 13.84 9.50 -5.83
C GLY A 19 14.54 10.86 -5.70
N LYS A 20 14.17 11.86 -6.51
CA LYS A 20 15.04 13.02 -6.78
C LYS A 20 15.01 14.15 -5.76
N PHE A 21 13.98 14.24 -4.91
CA PHE A 21 13.91 15.32 -3.93
C PHE A 21 14.92 15.07 -2.81
N ILE A 22 14.90 13.86 -2.25
CA ILE A 22 15.77 13.44 -1.16
C ILE A 22 17.22 13.34 -1.61
N ASP A 23 17.49 12.81 -2.82
CA ASP A 23 18.84 12.77 -3.43
C ASP A 23 19.53 14.15 -3.48
N LYS A 24 18.73 15.21 -3.52
CA LYS A 24 19.19 16.59 -3.65
C LYS A 24 19.33 17.29 -2.30
N VAL A 25 18.54 16.91 -1.31
CA VAL A 25 18.68 17.38 0.07
C VAL A 25 19.82 16.66 0.80
N GLN A 26 20.04 15.37 0.49
CA GLN A 26 21.12 14.51 1.02
C GLN A 26 21.17 14.37 2.55
N ASP A 27 20.13 14.79 3.26
CA ASP A 27 20.04 14.74 4.71
C ASP A 27 18.61 14.42 5.15
N TRP A 28 18.45 13.23 5.74
CA TRP A 28 17.16 12.73 6.24
C TRP A 28 16.53 13.59 7.33
N ASP A 29 17.33 14.21 8.21
CA ASP A 29 16.81 15.11 9.26
C ASP A 29 16.26 16.39 8.63
N CYS A 30 16.98 16.96 7.65
CA CYS A 30 16.48 18.09 6.88
C CYS A 30 15.19 17.76 6.12
N VAL A 31 15.13 16.61 5.45
CA VAL A 31 13.91 16.16 4.75
C VAL A 31 12.75 16.02 5.75
N GLY A 32 13.00 15.42 6.92
CA GLY A 32 12.01 15.29 7.98
C GLY A 32 11.46 16.64 8.45
N LYS A 33 12.34 17.62 8.71
CA LYS A 33 11.96 18.99 9.08
C LYS A 33 11.13 19.67 7.99
N ILE A 34 11.53 19.55 6.72
CA ILE A 34 10.77 20.12 5.59
C ILE A 34 9.38 19.48 5.50
N LEU A 35 9.29 18.17 5.68
CA LEU A 35 8.02 17.45 5.65
C LEU A 35 7.07 17.91 6.77
N VAL A 36 7.57 18.05 8.00
CA VAL A 36 6.82 18.61 9.15
C VAL A 36 6.30 20.01 8.84
N ILE A 37 7.18 20.90 8.36
CA ILE A 37 6.80 22.28 8.02
C ILE A 37 5.76 22.29 6.90
N SER A 38 5.92 21.45 5.89
CA SER A 38 4.99 21.35 4.75
C SER A 38 3.59 20.94 5.20
N LYS A 39 3.48 19.93 6.08
CA LYS A 39 2.17 19.52 6.63
C LYS A 39 1.53 20.61 7.47
N ARG A 40 2.29 21.20 8.41
CA ARG A 40 1.77 22.25 9.31
C ARG A 40 1.35 23.52 8.59
N SER A 41 1.99 23.81 7.45
CA SER A 41 1.67 24.96 6.59
C SER A 41 0.59 24.66 5.54
N GLY A 42 -0.01 23.47 5.56
CA GLY A 42 -1.08 23.10 4.63
C GLY A 42 -0.63 22.78 3.19
N ARG A 43 0.68 22.64 2.93
CA ARG A 43 1.26 22.31 1.62
C ARG A 43 1.15 20.80 1.34
N LYS A 44 -0.09 20.32 1.17
CA LYS A 44 -0.40 18.89 1.02
C LYS A 44 0.34 18.21 -0.14
N THR A 45 0.41 18.88 -1.30
CA THR A 45 1.07 18.32 -2.50
C THR A 45 2.57 18.14 -2.29
N LEU A 46 3.26 19.14 -1.73
CA LEU A 46 4.68 19.03 -1.40
C LEU A 46 4.94 17.93 -0.37
N ALA A 47 4.15 17.90 0.71
CA ALA A 47 4.27 16.86 1.74
C ALA A 47 4.07 15.45 1.15
N GLN A 48 3.05 15.26 0.32
CA GLN A 48 2.79 13.97 -0.34
C GLN A 48 3.96 13.53 -1.21
N ARG A 49 4.53 14.43 -2.02
CA ARG A 49 5.67 14.08 -2.86
C ARG A 49 6.90 13.70 -2.06
N ILE A 50 7.18 14.39 -0.96
CA ILE A 50 8.29 14.03 -0.07
C ILE A 50 8.05 12.64 0.56
N GLU A 51 6.83 12.35 1.01
CA GLU A 51 6.48 11.02 1.53
C GLU A 51 6.67 9.94 0.46
N GLU A 52 6.18 10.16 -0.77
CA GLU A 52 6.33 9.23 -1.89
C GLU A 52 7.80 8.99 -2.26
N ASP A 53 8.62 10.05 -2.24
CA ASP A 53 10.06 9.97 -2.47
C ASP A 53 10.75 9.11 -1.40
N TRP A 54 10.40 9.35 -0.13
CA TRP A 54 10.92 8.60 1.00
C TRP A 54 10.55 7.12 0.95
N LEU A 55 9.29 6.81 0.62
CA LEU A 55 8.83 5.44 0.46
C LEU A 55 9.52 4.73 -0.70
N HIS A 56 9.88 5.44 -1.78
CA HIS A 56 10.67 4.88 -2.87
C HIS A 56 12.08 4.47 -2.41
N HIS A 57 12.74 5.31 -1.62
CA HIS A 57 14.04 4.99 -1.02
C HIS A 57 13.98 3.78 -0.08
N ILE A 58 12.90 3.62 0.68
CA ILE A 58 12.65 2.41 1.47
C ILE A 58 12.50 1.18 0.57
N LEU A 59 11.77 1.32 -0.55
CA LEU A 59 11.56 0.24 -1.52
C LEU A 59 12.88 -0.22 -2.17
N ASP A 60 13.76 0.73 -2.47
CA ASP A 60 15.09 0.50 -3.04
C ASP A 60 16.11 0.01 -2.00
N ARG A 61 15.65 -0.17 -0.75
CA ARG A 61 16.43 -0.65 0.40
C ARG A 61 17.61 0.27 0.72
N GLU A 62 17.44 1.58 0.52
CA GLU A 62 18.46 2.54 0.88
C GLU A 62 18.74 2.47 2.39
N PRO A 63 20.02 2.44 2.80
CA PRO A 63 20.38 2.44 4.21
C PRO A 63 19.72 3.60 4.96
N TYR A 64 19.26 3.35 6.18
CA TYR A 64 18.68 4.34 7.10
C TYR A 64 17.35 4.98 6.66
N ALA A 65 16.86 4.78 5.43
CA ALA A 65 15.60 5.36 4.96
C ALA A 65 14.42 4.97 5.86
N LEU A 66 14.30 3.67 6.21
CA LEU A 66 13.29 3.20 7.14
C LEU A 66 13.49 3.79 8.54
N THR A 67 14.69 3.66 9.11
CA THR A 67 14.97 4.12 10.48
C THR A 67 14.64 5.60 10.65
N ASN A 68 15.03 6.46 9.71
CA ASN A 68 14.71 7.89 9.76
C ASN A 68 13.21 8.16 9.56
N ALA A 69 12.52 7.40 8.70
CA ALA A 69 11.06 7.51 8.57
C ALA A 69 10.35 7.19 9.90
N LEU A 70 10.80 6.14 10.60
CA LEU A 70 10.24 5.74 11.89
C LEU A 70 10.54 6.77 12.98
N ILE A 71 11.76 7.29 13.06
CA ILE A 71 12.13 8.37 14.01
C ILE A 71 11.22 9.58 13.82
N LEU A 72 10.99 9.99 12.56
CA LEU A 72 10.10 11.11 12.25
C LEU A 72 8.65 10.81 12.67
N ALA A 73 8.16 9.62 12.37
CA ALA A 73 6.75 9.29 12.53
C ALA A 73 6.35 8.97 13.98
N GLU A 74 7.23 8.34 14.77
CA GLU A 74 6.97 7.99 16.16
C GLU A 74 6.79 9.21 17.06
N GLY A 75 7.44 10.33 16.72
CA GLY A 75 7.33 11.58 17.47
C GLY A 75 6.07 12.40 17.19
N SER A 76 5.17 11.99 16.29
CA SER A 76 4.10 12.87 15.81
C SER A 76 2.88 12.14 15.21
N PRO A 77 1.68 12.26 15.85
CA PRO A 77 0.45 11.61 15.36
C PRO A 77 0.05 11.96 13.91
N GLU A 78 0.41 13.15 13.44
CA GLU A 78 0.18 13.62 12.06
C GLU A 78 0.90 12.78 10.98
N PHE A 79 1.82 11.90 11.39
CA PHE A 79 2.55 10.97 10.53
C PHE A 79 2.08 9.52 10.66
N ARG A 80 0.99 9.23 11.39
CA ARG A 80 0.48 7.85 11.57
C ARG A 80 0.33 7.08 10.25
N VAL A 81 -0.26 7.69 9.22
CA VAL A 81 -0.45 7.06 7.90
C VAL A 81 0.90 6.80 7.22
N PHE A 82 1.82 7.76 7.28
CA PHE A 82 3.18 7.62 6.74
C PHE A 82 3.95 6.50 7.46
N HIS A 83 3.79 6.36 8.78
CA HIS A 83 4.36 5.29 9.59
C HIS A 83 3.94 3.91 9.09
N GLY A 84 2.63 3.71 8.89
CA GLY A 84 2.08 2.45 8.35
C GLY A 84 2.61 2.14 6.95
N LYS A 85 2.69 3.16 6.09
CA LYS A 85 3.27 3.02 4.75
C LYS A 85 4.76 2.65 4.80
N ALA A 86 5.54 3.25 5.69
CA ALA A 86 6.97 2.95 5.83
C ALA A 86 7.19 1.46 6.19
N TYR A 87 6.42 0.92 7.13
CA TYR A 87 6.48 -0.51 7.46
C TYR A 87 6.06 -1.39 6.29
N TYR A 88 4.94 -1.08 5.64
CA TYR A 88 4.45 -1.85 4.50
C TYR A 88 5.45 -1.84 3.33
N TYR A 89 6.01 -0.69 2.99
CA TYR A 89 7.02 -0.58 1.93
C TYR A 89 8.29 -1.33 2.29
N HIS A 90 8.69 -1.37 3.57
CA HIS A 90 9.79 -2.22 4.00
C HIS A 90 9.49 -3.71 3.80
N LEU A 91 8.28 -4.18 4.16
CA LEU A 91 7.86 -5.57 3.87
C LEU A 91 7.92 -5.86 2.36
N LYS A 92 7.38 -4.95 1.54
CA LYS A 92 7.38 -5.05 0.08
C LYS A 92 8.79 -5.07 -0.51
N ALA A 93 9.67 -4.17 -0.06
CA ALA A 93 11.07 -4.12 -0.46
C ALA A 93 11.78 -5.44 -0.21
N ASN A 94 11.44 -6.10 0.90
CA ASN A 94 12.01 -7.40 1.28
C ASN A 94 11.39 -8.58 0.53
N GLY A 95 10.32 -8.36 -0.23
CA GLY A 95 9.68 -9.37 -1.06
C GLY A 95 8.98 -10.47 -0.26
N VAL A 96 8.62 -10.23 1.00
CA VAL A 96 8.06 -11.26 1.90
C VAL A 96 6.72 -11.78 1.44
N PHE A 97 5.97 -11.00 0.65
CA PHE A 97 4.72 -11.47 0.06
C PHE A 97 4.93 -12.29 -1.21
N ASN A 98 6.09 -12.17 -1.86
CA ASN A 98 6.40 -12.78 -3.17
C ASN A 98 7.29 -14.03 -3.07
N SER A 99 7.62 -14.49 -1.86
CA SER A 99 8.40 -15.71 -1.63
C SER A 99 7.61 -16.93 -2.10
N ARG A 100 8.20 -17.75 -2.98
CA ARG A 100 7.60 -19.02 -3.39
C ARG A 100 7.54 -19.96 -2.19
N PRO A 101 6.36 -20.49 -1.85
CA PRO A 101 6.24 -21.39 -0.72
C PRO A 101 6.69 -22.80 -1.08
N LEU A 102 7.49 -23.40 -0.20
CA LEU A 102 7.56 -24.84 -0.03
C LEU A 102 6.33 -25.25 0.79
N GLU A 103 5.30 -25.76 0.12
CA GLU A 103 4.05 -26.31 0.70
C GLU A 103 3.09 -25.31 1.41
N LYS A 104 1.78 -25.62 1.37
CA LYS A 104 0.69 -24.69 1.75
C LYS A 104 0.62 -24.35 3.25
N ASP A 105 1.12 -25.23 4.13
CA ASP A 105 1.04 -25.04 5.59
C ASP A 105 2.32 -24.44 6.20
N VAL A 106 3.43 -24.36 5.45
CA VAL A 106 4.73 -23.84 5.92
C VAL A 106 4.97 -22.39 5.45
N ARG A 107 4.08 -21.82 4.63
CA ARG A 107 4.26 -20.50 3.97
C ARG A 107 4.60 -19.39 4.95
N LEU A 108 3.79 -19.25 6.00
CA LEU A 108 3.85 -18.12 6.90
C LEU A 108 5.09 -18.18 7.83
N ILE A 109 5.46 -19.38 8.28
CA ILE A 109 6.64 -19.61 9.13
C ILE A 109 7.92 -19.35 8.32
N HIS A 110 7.97 -19.76 7.06
CA HIS A 110 9.11 -19.50 6.18
C HIS A 110 9.27 -18.00 5.88
N GLU A 111 8.18 -17.30 5.58
CA GLU A 111 8.19 -15.85 5.33
C GLU A 111 8.65 -15.04 6.56
N ILE A 112 8.24 -15.43 7.77
CA ILE A 112 8.73 -14.86 9.03
C ILE A 112 10.23 -15.13 9.22
N THR A 113 10.68 -16.36 8.95
CA THR A 113 12.10 -16.72 9.09
C THR A 113 13.00 -15.92 8.13
N VAL A 114 12.52 -15.67 6.90
CA VAL A 114 13.22 -14.81 5.91
C VAL A 114 13.26 -13.35 6.35
N LEU A 115 12.21 -12.85 7.01
CA LEU A 115 12.16 -11.51 7.59
C LEU A 115 13.17 -11.37 8.75
N GLU A 116 13.25 -12.38 9.63
CA GLU A 116 14.09 -12.36 10.84
C GLU A 116 15.59 -12.54 10.55
N ALA A 117 15.96 -13.31 9.53
CA ALA A 117 17.33 -13.80 9.37
C ALA A 117 18.43 -12.72 9.23
N ASN A 118 18.12 -11.50 8.77
CA ASN A 118 19.09 -10.39 8.68
C ASN A 118 18.48 -8.98 8.58
N ARG A 119 17.16 -8.83 8.45
CA ARG A 119 16.54 -7.62 7.87
C ARG A 119 15.88 -6.69 8.88
N LEU A 120 15.76 -7.11 10.14
CA LEU A 120 15.18 -6.33 11.23
C LEU A 120 16.20 -5.92 12.32
N GLN A 121 17.48 -6.19 12.12
CA GLN A 121 18.51 -6.01 13.15
C GLN A 121 18.67 -4.54 13.60
N SER A 122 18.43 -3.59 12.69
CA SER A 122 18.52 -2.15 12.97
C SER A 122 17.29 -1.56 13.66
N LEU A 123 16.27 -2.38 13.95
CA LEU A 123 15.01 -1.94 14.56
C LEU A 123 14.97 -2.32 16.04
N ASN A 124 14.27 -1.52 16.84
CA ASN A 124 14.00 -1.89 18.24
C ASN A 124 12.89 -2.96 18.31
N ASP A 125 12.72 -3.56 19.49
CA ASP A 125 11.79 -4.70 19.63
C ASP A 125 10.31 -4.32 19.42
N VAL A 126 9.93 -3.09 19.74
CA VAL A 126 8.58 -2.57 19.45
C VAL A 126 8.36 -2.45 17.95
N GLN A 127 9.32 -1.91 17.21
CA GLN A 127 9.27 -1.79 15.76
C GLN A 127 9.24 -3.16 15.07
N LYS A 128 10.04 -4.12 15.55
CA LYS A 128 10.00 -5.51 15.08
C LYS A 128 8.62 -6.12 15.28
N LEU A 129 8.04 -5.98 16.48
CA LEU A 129 6.73 -6.52 16.80
C LEU A 129 5.64 -5.91 15.91
N ARG A 130 5.67 -4.60 15.68
CA ARG A 130 4.74 -3.90 14.77
C ARG A 130 4.84 -4.44 13.34
N ILE A 131 6.05 -4.65 12.82
CA ILE A 131 6.28 -5.22 11.49
C ILE A 131 5.71 -6.64 11.41
N LEU A 132 5.98 -7.49 12.41
CA LEU A 132 5.47 -8.87 12.46
C LEU A 132 3.93 -8.89 12.52
N GLN A 133 3.32 -8.05 13.36
CA GLN A 133 1.87 -7.93 13.45
C GLN A 133 1.25 -7.45 12.13
N GLY A 134 1.83 -6.41 11.52
CA GLY A 134 1.35 -5.90 10.25
C GLY A 134 1.52 -6.92 9.13
N PHE A 135 2.63 -7.65 9.10
CA PHE A 135 2.83 -8.76 8.17
C PHE A 135 1.73 -9.82 8.35
N TRP A 136 1.46 -10.27 9.58
CA TRP A 136 0.39 -11.22 9.86
C TRP A 136 -0.99 -10.70 9.40
N SER A 137 -1.34 -9.46 9.76
CA SER A 137 -2.60 -8.83 9.36
C SER A 137 -2.76 -8.73 7.84
N LEU A 138 -1.68 -8.38 7.13
CA LEU A 138 -1.65 -8.28 5.68
C LEU A 138 -1.72 -9.67 5.01
N SER A 139 -1.09 -10.69 5.58
CA SER A 139 -1.20 -12.07 5.10
C SER A 139 -2.61 -12.64 5.29
N LEU A 140 -3.31 -12.28 6.36
CA LEU A 140 -4.74 -12.61 6.49
C LEU A 140 -5.58 -11.89 5.43
N LEU A 141 -5.34 -10.58 5.22
CA LEU A 141 -6.02 -9.83 4.17
C LEU A 141 -5.78 -10.43 2.78
N LYS A 142 -4.54 -10.84 2.48
CA LYS A 142 -4.19 -11.55 1.24
C LYS A 142 -5.08 -12.77 1.03
N ILE A 143 -5.21 -13.62 2.05
CA ILE A 143 -6.04 -14.82 2.01
C ILE A 143 -7.51 -14.45 1.75
N GLU A 144 -8.00 -13.38 2.37
CA GLU A 144 -9.37 -12.88 2.14
C GLU A 144 -9.57 -12.37 0.71
N LEU A 145 -8.63 -11.58 0.18
CA LEU A 145 -8.67 -11.04 -1.18
C LEU A 145 -8.54 -12.16 -2.24
N ALA A 146 -7.80 -13.21 -1.95
CA ALA A 146 -7.62 -14.36 -2.85
C ALA A 146 -8.81 -15.34 -2.86
N LYS A 147 -9.83 -15.16 -2.00
CA LYS A 147 -11.02 -16.01 -2.02
C LYS A 147 -11.89 -15.72 -3.25
N VAL A 148 -12.58 -16.75 -3.72
CA VAL A 148 -13.65 -16.68 -4.73
C VAL A 148 -14.98 -17.00 -4.04
N PRO A 149 -16.05 -16.18 -4.17
CA PRO A 149 -16.26 -15.03 -5.06
C PRO A 149 -15.82 -13.68 -4.46
N GLY A 150 -14.51 -13.44 -4.29
CA GLY A 150 -13.96 -12.16 -3.86
C GLY A 150 -14.55 -11.59 -2.57
N PRO A 151 -14.26 -10.31 -2.30
CA PRO A 151 -14.96 -9.52 -1.29
C PRO A 151 -16.47 -9.44 -1.58
N LYS A 152 -17.28 -9.44 -0.53
CA LYS A 152 -18.74 -9.34 -0.67
C LYS A 152 -19.13 -7.96 -1.18
N LEU A 153 -19.87 -7.89 -2.30
CA LEU A 153 -20.47 -6.64 -2.76
C LEU A 153 -21.56 -6.17 -1.77
N PRO A 154 -21.64 -4.86 -1.47
CA PRO A 154 -22.74 -4.30 -0.71
C PRO A 154 -24.06 -4.46 -1.47
N ASP A 155 -25.16 -4.64 -0.74
CA ASP A 155 -26.49 -4.74 -1.33
C ASP A 155 -26.83 -3.42 -2.03
N ASN A 156 -27.11 -3.47 -3.34
CA ASN A 156 -27.57 -2.32 -4.11
C ASN A 156 -29.05 -2.51 -4.49
N PRO A 157 -29.96 -1.65 -3.99
CA PRO A 157 -31.38 -1.68 -4.36
C PRO A 157 -31.63 -1.57 -5.87
N ALA A 158 -30.77 -0.84 -6.60
CA ALA A 158 -30.85 -0.73 -8.05
C ALA A 158 -30.54 -2.05 -8.78
N CYS A 159 -29.97 -3.03 -8.07
CA CYS A 159 -29.65 -4.35 -8.59
C CYS A 159 -30.65 -5.43 -8.20
N ALA A 160 -31.73 -5.09 -7.48
CA ALA A 160 -32.66 -6.09 -6.93
C ALA A 160 -33.25 -7.04 -8.00
N THR A 161 -33.47 -6.55 -9.22
CA THR A 161 -34.02 -7.33 -10.35
C THR A 161 -33.01 -8.19 -11.09
N HIS A 162 -31.71 -7.94 -10.91
CA HIS A 162 -30.61 -8.65 -11.60
C HIS A 162 -29.44 -8.96 -10.64
N ALA A 163 -29.73 -9.15 -9.34
CA ALA A 163 -28.72 -9.33 -8.31
C ALA A 163 -27.84 -10.56 -8.58
N ARG A 164 -28.46 -11.64 -9.07
CA ARG A 164 -27.77 -12.87 -9.46
C ARG A 164 -26.71 -12.62 -10.55
N ASP A 165 -27.07 -11.87 -11.59
CA ASP A 165 -26.17 -11.60 -12.72
C ASP A 165 -25.00 -10.72 -12.27
N CYS A 166 -25.23 -9.79 -11.35
CA CYS A 166 -24.17 -8.92 -10.84
C CYS A 166 -23.23 -9.63 -9.87
N VAL A 167 -23.73 -10.56 -9.05
CA VAL A 167 -22.87 -11.44 -8.24
C VAL A 167 -22.03 -12.36 -9.12
N GLN A 168 -22.62 -12.93 -10.17
CA GLN A 168 -21.91 -13.79 -11.11
C GLN A 168 -20.83 -13.00 -11.87
N ALA A 169 -21.18 -11.83 -12.42
CA ALA A 169 -20.22 -11.00 -13.14
C ALA A 169 -19.11 -10.45 -12.23
N TRP A 170 -19.40 -10.18 -10.96
CA TRP A 170 -18.38 -9.84 -9.96
C TRP A 170 -17.43 -11.00 -9.70
N ARG A 171 -17.96 -12.22 -9.52
CA ARG A 171 -17.14 -13.43 -9.36
C ARG A 171 -16.20 -13.60 -10.55
N GLU A 172 -16.75 -13.60 -11.76
CA GLU A 172 -15.97 -13.76 -13.00
C GLU A 172 -14.94 -12.64 -13.18
N TRP A 173 -15.30 -11.41 -12.83
CA TRP A 173 -14.37 -10.28 -12.88
C TRP A 173 -13.22 -10.42 -11.89
N TRP A 174 -13.50 -10.91 -10.68
CA TRP A 174 -12.51 -11.13 -9.64
C TRP A 174 -11.60 -12.31 -9.98
N GLU A 175 -12.15 -13.41 -10.50
CA GLU A 175 -11.37 -14.55 -11.01
C GLU A 175 -10.42 -14.10 -12.14
N ASP A 176 -10.93 -13.39 -13.15
CA ASP A 176 -10.14 -12.86 -14.27
C ASP A 176 -9.06 -11.86 -13.81
N LEU A 177 -9.16 -11.26 -12.62
CA LEU A 177 -8.08 -10.41 -12.08
C LEU A 177 -6.84 -11.24 -11.76
N PHE A 178 -7.01 -12.42 -11.17
CA PHE A 178 -5.90 -13.31 -10.81
C PHE A 178 -5.39 -14.07 -12.03
N ASP A 179 -6.27 -14.55 -12.90
CA ASP A 179 -5.90 -15.25 -14.13
C ASP A 179 -5.08 -14.35 -15.08
N ALA A 180 -5.52 -13.11 -15.29
CA ALA A 180 -4.80 -12.17 -16.15
C ALA A 180 -3.44 -11.76 -15.57
N ALA A 181 -3.33 -11.68 -14.24
CA ALA A 181 -2.08 -11.28 -13.60
C ALA A 181 -1.02 -12.40 -13.65
N GLU A 182 -1.44 -13.66 -13.49
CA GLU A 182 -0.57 -14.82 -13.67
C GLU A 182 -0.06 -14.91 -15.10
N TYR A 183 -0.92 -14.63 -16.09
CA TYR A 183 -0.59 -14.67 -17.52
C TYR A 183 0.35 -13.54 -17.97
N HIS A 184 0.14 -12.30 -17.53
CA HIS A 184 0.90 -11.15 -18.04
C HIS A 184 2.23 -10.89 -17.33
N ASN A 185 2.37 -11.27 -16.06
CA ASN A 185 3.55 -10.96 -15.26
C ASN A 185 4.41 -12.18 -14.88
N ASN A 186 4.00 -13.40 -15.30
CA ASN A 186 4.62 -14.68 -14.90
C ASN A 186 4.79 -14.82 -13.37
N LYS A 187 3.98 -14.09 -12.59
CA LYS A 187 4.03 -14.06 -11.14
C LYS A 187 2.61 -13.94 -10.58
N PRO A 188 2.23 -14.78 -9.60
CA PRO A 188 0.96 -14.64 -8.92
C PRO A 188 0.90 -13.30 -8.16
N LEU A 189 -0.30 -12.71 -8.08
CA LEU A 189 -0.55 -11.54 -7.24
C LEU A 189 -0.61 -11.98 -5.79
N GLU A 190 0.49 -11.78 -5.07
CA GLU A 190 0.63 -12.26 -3.70
C GLU A 190 0.71 -11.13 -2.66
N ASP A 191 1.00 -9.89 -3.08
CA ASP A 191 1.00 -8.71 -2.21
C ASP A 191 -0.42 -8.09 -2.17
N PRO A 192 -1.04 -7.90 -0.99
CA PRO A 192 -2.36 -7.27 -0.86
C PRO A 192 -2.49 -5.91 -1.55
N GLY A 193 -1.46 -5.06 -1.47
CA GLY A 193 -1.49 -3.76 -2.12
C GLY A 193 -1.39 -3.87 -3.64
N ASP A 194 -0.65 -4.86 -4.17
CA ASP A 194 -0.60 -5.11 -5.62
C ASP A 194 -1.94 -5.67 -6.13
N ILE A 195 -2.62 -6.53 -5.35
CA ILE A 195 -3.98 -6.99 -5.67
C ILE A 195 -4.94 -5.81 -5.77
N ILE A 196 -4.91 -4.91 -4.79
CA ILE A 196 -5.78 -3.72 -4.73
C ILE A 196 -5.46 -2.73 -5.84
N GLU A 197 -4.18 -2.51 -6.16
CA GLU A 197 -3.75 -1.66 -7.27
C GLU A 197 -4.20 -2.25 -8.62
N ALA A 198 -4.03 -3.56 -8.81
CA ALA A 198 -4.48 -4.26 -10.01
C ALA A 198 -6.01 -4.19 -10.15
N ALA A 199 -6.76 -4.41 -9.07
CA ALA A 199 -8.21 -4.26 -9.05
C ALA A 199 -8.63 -2.83 -9.42
N SER A 200 -7.99 -1.82 -8.83
CA SER A 200 -8.25 -0.40 -9.12
C SER A 200 -7.98 -0.05 -10.57
N LYS A 201 -6.86 -0.53 -11.12
CA LYS A 201 -6.52 -0.36 -12.54
C LYS A 201 -7.53 -1.03 -13.45
N LYS A 202 -7.99 -2.24 -13.12
CA LYS A 202 -9.00 -2.96 -13.90
C LYS A 202 -10.37 -2.26 -13.84
N ALA A 203 -10.76 -1.75 -12.67
CA ALA A 203 -12.00 -1.01 -12.44
C ALA A 203 -12.00 0.42 -13.02
N SER A 204 -10.85 0.94 -13.45
CA SER A 204 -10.79 2.21 -14.20
C SER A 204 -11.43 2.13 -15.58
N LYS A 205 -11.60 0.91 -16.12
CA LYS A 205 -12.24 0.65 -17.40
C LYS A 205 -13.70 0.22 -17.18
N PRO A 206 -14.61 0.55 -18.11
CA PRO A 206 -15.98 0.03 -18.08
C PRO A 206 -15.96 -1.50 -18.05
N LEU A 207 -16.68 -2.07 -17.11
CA LEU A 207 -16.84 -3.51 -16.98
C LEU A 207 -17.76 -4.00 -18.10
N LYS A 208 -17.48 -5.19 -18.63
CA LYS A 208 -18.41 -5.90 -19.54
C LYS A 208 -19.58 -6.52 -18.77
N VAL A 209 -20.13 -5.81 -17.78
CA VAL A 209 -21.36 -6.24 -17.11
C VAL A 209 -22.57 -5.90 -17.97
N PRO A 210 -23.64 -6.73 -17.93
CA PRO A 210 -24.86 -6.47 -18.70
C PRO A 210 -25.55 -5.14 -18.33
N ASN A 211 -25.33 -4.64 -17.11
CA ASN A 211 -26.12 -3.55 -16.53
C ASN A 211 -25.23 -2.40 -15.98
N PRO A 212 -25.42 -1.15 -16.44
CA PRO A 212 -24.67 0.03 -15.97
C PRO A 212 -24.69 0.29 -14.45
N PRO A 213 -25.80 0.06 -13.71
CA PRO A 213 -25.81 0.22 -12.26
C PRO A 213 -24.85 -0.71 -11.52
N CYS A 214 -24.61 -1.92 -12.05
CA CYS A 214 -23.67 -2.88 -11.46
C CYS A 214 -22.22 -2.49 -11.72
N ASP A 215 -21.93 -1.91 -12.89
CA ASP A 215 -20.60 -1.37 -13.19
C ASP A 215 -20.22 -0.31 -12.16
N ALA A 216 -21.11 0.66 -11.96
CA ALA A 216 -20.90 1.74 -10.98
C ALA A 216 -20.70 1.21 -9.55
N SER A 217 -21.49 0.21 -9.12
CA SER A 217 -21.35 -0.39 -7.80
C SER A 217 -20.03 -1.13 -7.61
N ILE A 218 -19.62 -1.96 -8.58
CA ILE A 218 -18.35 -2.69 -8.52
C ILE A 218 -17.18 -1.71 -8.46
N ARG A 219 -17.19 -0.68 -9.32
CA ARG A 219 -16.13 0.33 -9.36
C ARG A 219 -16.04 1.10 -8.05
N LYS A 220 -17.18 1.48 -7.47
CA LYS A 220 -17.23 2.13 -6.15
C LYS A 220 -16.67 1.23 -5.06
N GLU A 221 -17.00 -0.07 -5.07
CA GLU A 221 -16.48 -1.00 -4.09
C GLU A 221 -14.96 -1.16 -4.18
N VAL A 222 -14.42 -1.25 -5.39
CA VAL A 222 -12.97 -1.30 -5.60
C VAL A 222 -12.28 -0.01 -5.12
N GLN A 223 -12.89 1.16 -5.35
CA GLN A 223 -12.40 2.43 -4.80
C GLN A 223 -12.42 2.43 -3.27
N ASN A 224 -13.52 2.00 -2.65
CA ASN A 224 -13.64 1.90 -1.20
C ASN A 224 -12.59 0.96 -0.60
N MET A 225 -12.33 -0.19 -1.25
CA MET A 225 -11.30 -1.13 -0.83
C MET A 225 -9.90 -0.48 -0.87
N ALA A 226 -9.59 0.26 -1.93
CA ALA A 226 -8.32 0.97 -2.05
C ALA A 226 -8.18 2.05 -0.98
N GLU A 227 -9.20 2.88 -0.79
CA GLU A 227 -9.21 3.91 0.25
C GLU A 227 -9.06 3.31 1.66
N THR A 228 -9.81 2.25 1.96
CA THR A 228 -9.77 1.54 3.25
C THR A 228 -8.39 0.92 3.50
N PHE A 229 -7.80 0.31 2.48
CA PHE A 229 -6.47 -0.27 2.60
C PHE A 229 -5.41 0.79 2.91
N TRP A 230 -5.35 1.88 2.14
CA TRP A 230 -4.31 2.89 2.29
C TRP A 230 -4.48 3.77 3.54
N SER A 231 -5.72 4.08 3.92
CA SER A 231 -6.02 4.87 5.13
C SER A 231 -5.90 4.06 6.42
N GLY A 232 -6.34 2.79 6.39
CA GLY A 232 -6.27 1.87 7.53
C GLY A 232 -4.95 1.11 7.63
N LEU A 233 -3.98 1.36 6.75
CA LEU A 233 -2.72 0.63 6.71
C LEU A 233 -1.99 0.69 8.05
N ALA A 234 -1.93 1.88 8.66
CA ALA A 234 -1.26 2.07 9.95
C ALA A 234 -1.86 1.18 11.06
N ASP A 235 -3.19 1.00 11.07
CA ASP A 235 -3.89 0.24 12.11
C ASP A 235 -3.53 -1.26 12.07
N ARG A 236 -3.06 -1.74 10.92
CA ARG A 236 -2.56 -3.11 10.79
C ARG A 236 -1.24 -3.32 11.52
N PHE A 237 -0.42 -2.27 11.65
CA PHE A 237 0.89 -2.31 12.27
C PHE A 237 0.89 -1.83 13.72
N MET A 238 -0.04 -0.96 14.11
CA MET A 238 -0.08 -0.43 15.47
C MET A 238 -0.72 -1.44 16.43
N ILE A 239 0.02 -1.76 17.50
CA ILE A 239 -0.53 -2.48 18.65
C ILE A 239 -1.48 -1.51 19.37
N PRO A 240 -2.73 -1.92 19.70
CA PRO A 240 -3.67 -1.12 20.48
C PRO A 240 -3.13 -0.70 21.85
#